data_AF-A0A8J6SNW7-F1
#
_entry.id   AF-A0A8J6SNW7-F1
#
_cell.length_a   1.000
_cell.length_b   1.000
_cell.length_c   1.000
_cell.angle_alpha   90.00
_cell.angle_beta   90.00
_cell.angle_gamma   90.00
#
_symmetry.space_group_name_H-M   'P 1'
#
loop_
_entity.id
_entity.type
_entity.pdbx_description
1 polymer ?
#
loop_
_entity_poly.entity_id
_entity_poly.type
_entity_poly.pdbx_seq_one_letter_code
_entity_poly.pdbx_strand_id
1 'polypeptide(L)'
;MQVHSLTEDKRRNDLEVEIKQVSQELTRLRQINRNWDASLTITTIVLTLVITLLNTLDRVNEQDQKIVTGIVGGVIVAIQSIGNAFPVKQRAGSYRILEAQANNLLSDVRFVEDLQELQTLESQFYQLRNEVAKADS
;
A
#
# COMPACT_ATOMS: atom_id res chain seq x y z
N MET A 1 33.72 -32.46 -1.30
CA MET A 1 32.89 -31.61 -0.42
C MET A 1 32.75 -30.16 -0.93
N GLN A 2 32.92 -29.85 -2.23
CA GLN A 2 32.81 -28.48 -2.77
C GLN A 2 31.51 -28.18 -3.55
N VAL A 3 30.71 -29.20 -3.87
CA VAL A 3 29.50 -29.02 -4.71
C VAL A 3 28.28 -28.59 -3.88
N HIS A 4 28.24 -28.92 -2.58
CA HIS A 4 27.14 -28.52 -1.70
C HIS A 4 27.14 -27.02 -1.41
N SER A 5 28.29 -26.43 -1.09
CA SER A 5 28.41 -24.99 -0.80
C SER A 5 28.02 -24.10 -1.98
N LEU A 6 28.40 -24.46 -3.21
CA LEU A 6 28.01 -23.72 -4.42
C LEU A 6 26.50 -23.72 -4.68
N THR A 7 25.81 -24.78 -4.26
CA THR A 7 24.35 -24.90 -4.42
C THR A 7 23.62 -24.11 -3.35
N GLU A 8 24.17 -24.08 -2.13
CA GLU A 8 23.65 -23.33 -0.97
C GLU A 8 23.82 -21.82 -1.17
N ASP A 9 24.99 -21.37 -1.61
CA ASP A 9 25.27 -19.96 -1.91
C ASP A 9 24.35 -19.44 -3.03
N LYS A 10 24.08 -20.27 -4.04
CA LYS A 10 23.15 -19.90 -5.13
C LYS A 10 21.72 -19.77 -4.62
N ARG A 11 21.22 -20.74 -3.84
CA ARG A 11 19.87 -20.70 -3.25
C ARG A 11 19.68 -19.49 -2.33
N ARG A 12 20.70 -19.18 -1.51
CA ARG A 12 20.70 -18.01 -0.65
C ARG A 12 20.63 -16.71 -1.44
N ASN A 13 21.40 -16.61 -2.53
CA ASN A 13 21.39 -15.44 -3.40
C ASN A 13 20.05 -15.27 -4.13
N ASP A 14 19.47 -16.37 -4.61
CA ASP A 14 18.13 -16.37 -5.23
C ASP A 14 17.06 -15.90 -4.23
N LEU A 15 17.10 -16.40 -2.98
CA LEU A 15 16.20 -15.98 -1.90
C LEU A 15 16.39 -14.50 -1.52
N GLU A 16 17.64 -14.02 -1.46
CA GLU A 16 17.92 -12.60 -1.20
C GLU A 16 17.32 -11.70 -2.29
N VAL A 17 17.44 -12.11 -3.56
CA VAL A 17 16.86 -11.38 -4.70
C VAL A 17 15.33 -11.34 -4.62
N GLU A 18 14.68 -12.46 -4.31
CA GLU A 18 13.22 -12.53 -4.17
C GLU A 18 12.72 -11.64 -3.02
N ILE A 19 13.35 -11.72 -1.84
CA ILE A 19 12.99 -10.87 -0.69
C ILE A 19 13.14 -9.38 -1.04
N LYS A 20 14.20 -9.03 -1.77
CA LYS A 20 14.44 -7.65 -2.20
C LYS A 20 13.38 -7.15 -3.18
N GLN A 21 12.93 -8.00 -4.11
CA GLN A 21 11.85 -7.66 -5.04
C GLN A 21 10.54 -7.43 -4.28
N VAL A 22 10.16 -8.34 -3.38
CA VAL A 22 8.94 -8.21 -2.57
C VAL A 22 8.99 -6.95 -1.68
N SER A 23 10.13 -6.66 -1.06
CA SER A 23 10.31 -5.44 -0.26
C SER A 23 10.08 -4.18 -1.10
N GLN A 24 10.65 -4.12 -2.31
CA GLN A 24 10.45 -2.99 -3.22
C GLN A 24 8.99 -2.83 -3.67
N GLU A 25 8.30 -3.94 -3.95
CA GLU A 25 6.88 -3.93 -4.28
C GLU A 25 6.04 -3.38 -3.12
N LEU A 26 6.30 -3.82 -1.89
CA LEU A 26 5.62 -3.35 -0.69
C LEU A 26 5.84 -1.84 -0.46
N THR A 27 7.07 -1.34 -0.63
CA THR A 27 7.35 0.10 -0.55
C THR A 27 6.56 0.88 -1.60
N ARG A 28 6.48 0.38 -2.84
CA ARG A 28 5.73 1.01 -3.92
C ARG A 28 4.22 1.04 -3.62
N LEU A 29 3.65 -0.09 -3.19
CA LEU A 29 2.23 -0.20 -2.82
C LEU A 29 1.88 0.73 -1.66
N ARG A 30 2.75 0.81 -0.65
CA ARG A 30 2.60 1.74 0.48
C ARG A 30 2.58 3.20 0.02
N GLN A 31 3.48 3.60 -0.89
CA GLN A 31 3.50 4.97 -1.43
C GLN A 31 2.25 5.29 -2.24
N ILE A 32 1.83 4.37 -3.12
CA ILE A 32 0.62 4.53 -3.93
C ILE A 32 -0.61 4.70 -3.02
N ASN A 33 -0.79 3.80 -2.05
CA ASN A 33 -1.94 3.87 -1.13
C ASN A 33 -1.95 5.15 -0.29
N ARG A 34 -0.79 5.62 0.18
CA ARG A 34 -0.69 6.88 0.92
C ARG A 34 -1.02 8.09 0.03
N ASN A 35 -0.54 8.10 -1.20
CA ASN A 35 -0.77 9.20 -2.15
C ASN A 35 -2.24 9.23 -2.61
N TRP A 36 -2.86 8.07 -2.80
CA TRP A 36 -4.28 7.95 -3.12
C TRP A 36 -5.15 8.58 -2.02
N ASP A 37 -4.94 8.21 -0.76
CA ASP A 37 -5.69 8.77 0.36
C ASP A 37 -5.52 10.30 0.51
N ALA A 38 -4.29 10.78 0.37
CA ALA A 38 -4.00 12.22 0.38
C ALA A 38 -4.71 12.95 -0.77
N SER A 39 -4.70 12.38 -1.98
CA SER A 39 -5.33 12.98 -3.16
C SER A 39 -6.86 13.06 -3.04
N LEU A 40 -7.51 12.03 -2.51
CA LEU A 40 -8.97 12.02 -2.29
C LEU A 40 -9.37 13.04 -1.21
N THR A 41 -8.56 13.15 -0.15
CA THR A 41 -8.78 14.12 0.93
C THR A 41 -8.64 15.56 0.42
N ILE A 42 -7.56 15.86 -0.31
CA ILE A 42 -7.33 17.19 -0.90
C ILE A 42 -8.46 17.55 -1.88
N THR A 43 -8.85 16.62 -2.75
CA THR A 43 -9.94 16.82 -3.71
C THR A 43 -11.26 17.15 -3.01
N THR A 44 -11.58 16.43 -1.93
CA THR A 44 -12.80 16.70 -1.13
C THR A 44 -12.77 18.09 -0.51
N ILE A 45 -11.63 18.50 0.06
CA ILE A 45 -11.47 19.84 0.65
C ILE A 45 -11.65 20.93 -0.43
N VAL A 46 -11.03 20.76 -1.59
CA VAL A 46 -11.15 21.72 -2.71
C VAL A 46 -12.59 21.79 -3.22
N LEU A 47 -13.27 20.66 -3.44
CA LEU A 47 -14.69 20.64 -3.84
C LEU A 47 -15.57 21.34 -2.80
N THR A 48 -15.33 21.07 -1.52
CA THR A 48 -16.07 21.70 -0.42
C THR A 48 -15.89 23.22 -0.43
N LEU A 49 -14.65 23.70 -0.60
CA LEU A 49 -14.36 25.14 -0.71
C LEU A 49 -15.06 25.76 -1.94
N VAL A 50 -15.08 25.07 -3.08
CA VAL A 50 -15.80 25.53 -4.28
C VAL A 50 -17.30 25.66 -4.01
N ILE A 51 -17.92 24.68 -3.34
CA ILE A 51 -19.33 24.77 -2.93
C ILE A 51 -19.54 25.97 -2.01
N THR A 52 -18.69 26.15 -1.00
CA THR A 52 -18.82 27.28 -0.06
C THR A 52 -18.74 28.62 -0.77
N LEU A 53 -17.84 28.77 -1.75
CA LEU A 53 -17.71 29.99 -2.57
C LEU A 53 -18.92 30.20 -3.48
N LEU A 54 -19.40 29.15 -4.15
CA LEU A 54 -20.61 29.21 -4.97
C LEU A 54 -21.84 29.56 -4.13
N ASN A 55 -21.89 29.10 -2.87
CA ASN A 55 -22.99 29.40 -1.97
C ASN A 55 -22.95 30.80 -1.34
N THR A 56 -21.78 31.45 -1.31
CA THR A 56 -21.60 32.79 -0.73
C THR A 56 -21.64 33.90 -1.78
N LEU A 57 -21.57 33.58 -3.07
CA LEU A 57 -21.68 34.56 -4.15
C LEU A 57 -23.16 34.72 -4.57
N ASP A 58 -23.79 35.80 -4.09
CA ASP A 58 -25.18 36.24 -4.42
C ASP A 58 -25.47 36.48 -5.92
N ARG A 59 -24.50 36.24 -6.82
CA ARG A 59 -24.63 36.45 -8.27
C ARG A 59 -25.14 35.23 -9.03
N VAL A 60 -25.25 34.07 -8.38
CA VAL A 60 -25.70 32.82 -9.02
C VAL A 60 -27.21 32.65 -8.77
N ASN A 61 -27.94 32.26 -9.81
CA ASN A 61 -29.36 31.96 -9.69
C ASN A 61 -29.60 30.83 -8.67
N GLU A 62 -30.54 31.03 -7.74
CA GLU A 62 -30.81 30.11 -6.61
C GLU A 62 -31.07 28.66 -7.06
N GLN A 63 -31.67 28.50 -8.25
CA GLN A 63 -31.97 27.20 -8.83
C GLN A 63 -30.72 26.50 -9.37
N ASP A 64 -29.83 27.22 -10.05
CA ASP A 64 -28.57 26.68 -10.59
C ASP A 64 -27.61 26.32 -9.45
N GLN A 65 -27.59 27.13 -8.39
CA GLN A 65 -26.81 26.89 -7.19
C GLN A 65 -27.22 25.60 -6.46
N LYS A 66 -28.53 25.32 -6.37
CA LYS A 66 -29.06 24.07 -5.80
C LYS A 66 -28.68 22.84 -6.64
N ILE A 67 -28.75 22.95 -7.96
CA ILE A 67 -28.38 21.85 -8.88
C ILE A 67 -26.88 21.56 -8.77
N VAL A 68 -26.03 22.59 -8.83
CA VAL A 68 -24.58 22.44 -8.75
C VAL A 68 -24.16 21.92 -7.38
N THR A 69 -24.72 22.44 -6.29
CA THR A 69 -24.43 21.95 -4.93
C THR A 69 -24.86 20.50 -4.76
N GLY A 70 -26.01 20.11 -5.32
CA GLY A 70 -26.48 18.71 -5.29
C GLY A 70 -25.56 17.76 -6.05
N ILE A 71 -25.11 18.14 -7.25
CA ILE A 71 -24.19 17.33 -8.07
C ILE A 71 -22.83 17.21 -7.38
N VAL A 72 -22.23 18.32 -6.96
CA VAL A 72 -20.90 18.33 -6.34
C VAL A 72 -20.93 17.65 -4.96
N GLY A 73 -22.01 17.85 -4.19
CA GLY A 73 -22.24 17.13 -2.93
C GLY A 73 -22.37 15.61 -3.14
N GLY A 74 -23.06 15.18 -4.19
CA GLY A 74 -23.13 13.77 -4.58
C GLY A 74 -21.75 13.17 -4.93
N VAL A 75 -20.92 13.93 -5.63
CA VAL A 75 -19.53 13.53 -5.95
C VAL A 75 -18.68 13.40 -4.68
N ILE A 76 -18.82 14.30 -3.70
CA ILE A 76 -18.12 14.21 -2.42
C ILE A 76 -18.51 12.92 -1.67
N VAL A 77 -19.81 12.60 -1.59
CA VAL A 77 -20.29 11.38 -0.93
C VAL A 77 -19.77 10.12 -1.65
N ALA A 78 -19.71 10.14 -2.98
CA ALA A 78 -19.13 9.03 -3.76
C ALA A 78 -17.62 8.88 -3.52
N ILE A 79 -16.86 9.97 -3.42
CA ILE A 79 -15.43 9.92 -3.06
C ILE A 79 -15.23 9.35 -1.65
N GLN A 80 -16.07 9.77 -0.70
CA GLN A 80 -16.03 9.26 0.68
C GLN A 80 -16.41 7.78 0.75
N SER A 81 -17.39 7.33 -0.03
CA SER A 81 -17.79 5.92 -0.07
C SER A 81 -16.71 5.04 -0.71
N ILE A 82 -15.99 5.52 -1.73
CA ILE A 82 -14.81 4.84 -2.29
C ILE A 82 -13.70 4.69 -1.23
N GLY A 83 -13.42 5.74 -0.46
CA GLY A 83 -12.42 5.68 0.62
C GLY A 83 -12.81 4.72 1.77
N ASN A 84 -14.10 4.48 1.97
CA ASN A 84 -14.59 3.51 2.96
C ASN A 84 -14.68 2.08 2.41
N ALA A 85 -15.06 1.92 1.13
CA ALA A 85 -15.14 0.62 0.46
C ALA A 85 -13.75 0.04 0.14
N PHE A 86 -12.76 0.89 -0.09
CA PHE A 86 -11.36 0.51 -0.26
C PHE A 86 -10.55 1.12 0.88
N PRO A 87 -10.26 0.39 1.98
CA PRO A 87 -9.58 0.91 3.15
C PRO A 87 -8.06 1.06 2.90
N VAL A 88 -7.71 1.98 2.00
CA VAL A 88 -6.34 2.31 1.56
C VAL A 88 -5.39 2.57 2.72
N LYS A 89 -5.90 3.17 3.81
CA LYS A 89 -5.16 3.42 5.07
C LYS A 89 -4.81 2.14 5.83
N GLN A 90 -5.75 1.19 5.94
CA GLN A 90 -5.47 -0.09 6.61
C GLN A 90 -4.47 -0.90 5.81
N ARG A 91 -4.64 -0.96 4.48
CA ARG A 91 -3.69 -1.62 3.57
C ARG A 91 -2.29 -1.00 3.65
N ALA A 92 -2.17 0.34 3.68
CA ALA A 92 -0.88 1.01 3.86
C ALA A 92 -0.21 0.69 5.22
N GLY A 93 -1.00 0.50 6.28
CA GLY A 93 -0.53 0.04 7.58
C GLY A 93 -0.01 -1.40 7.54
N SER A 94 -0.76 -2.30 6.91
CA SER A 94 -0.36 -3.70 6.70
C SER A 94 0.94 -3.80 5.90
N TYR A 95 1.07 -3.06 4.78
CA TYR A 95 2.32 -3.05 4.00
C TYR A 95 3.52 -2.52 4.78
N ARG A 96 3.34 -1.57 5.71
CA ARG A 96 4.43 -1.12 6.59
C ARG A 96 4.94 -2.25 7.51
N ILE A 97 4.04 -3.08 8.03
CA ILE A 97 4.40 -4.21 8.88
C ILE A 97 5.08 -5.30 8.03
N LEU A 98 4.52 -5.61 6.85
CA LEU A 98 5.08 -6.58 5.92
C LEU A 98 6.45 -6.15 5.37
N GLU A 99 6.65 -4.86 5.11
CA GLU A 99 7.95 -4.28 4.72
C GLU A 99 9.00 -4.44 5.83
N ALA A 100 8.62 -4.23 7.09
CA ALA A 100 9.51 -4.46 8.23
C ALA A 100 9.88 -5.94 8.37
N GLN A 101 8.92 -6.85 8.21
CA GLN A 101 9.17 -8.30 8.21
C GLN A 101 10.08 -8.72 7.05
N ALA A 102 9.85 -8.20 5.84
CA ALA A 102 10.70 -8.44 4.67
C ALA A 102 12.14 -7.97 4.90
N ASN A 103 12.33 -6.80 5.51
CA ASN A 103 13.66 -6.26 5.82
C ASN A 103 14.39 -7.06 6.90
N ASN A 104 13.68 -7.58 7.89
CA ASN A 104 14.26 -8.49 8.89
C ASN A 104 14.71 -9.80 8.22
N LEU A 105 13.84 -10.42 7.42
CA LEU A 105 14.17 -11.60 6.62
C LEU A 105 15.38 -11.38 5.71
N LEU A 106 15.49 -10.21 5.08
CA LEU A 106 16.64 -9.85 4.25
C LEU A 106 17.93 -9.76 5.07
N SER A 107 17.85 -9.23 6.28
CA SER A 107 18.98 -9.21 7.21
C SER A 107 19.37 -10.62 7.61
N ASP A 108 18.41 -11.45 7.97
CA ASP A 108 18.66 -12.81 8.48
C ASP A 108 19.25 -13.72 7.39
N VAL A 109 18.79 -13.62 6.13
CA VAL A 109 19.38 -14.32 4.98
C VAL A 109 20.84 -13.90 4.72
N ARG A 110 21.23 -12.67 5.08
CA ARG A 110 22.62 -12.19 4.94
C ARG A 110 23.57 -12.70 6.03
N PHE A 111 23.05 -13.29 7.10
CA PHE A 111 23.88 -13.85 8.18
C PHE A 111 23.62 -15.34 8.41
N VAL A 112 22.90 -16.00 7.50
CA VAL A 112 22.64 -17.43 7.60
C VAL A 112 23.93 -18.24 7.44
N GLU A 113 24.20 -19.13 8.38
CA GLU A 113 25.42 -19.94 8.41
C GLU A 113 25.15 -21.42 8.12
N ASP A 114 23.90 -21.90 8.29
CA ASP A 114 23.54 -23.30 8.06
C ASP A 114 22.29 -23.51 7.18
N LEU A 115 22.16 -24.75 6.67
CA LEU A 115 21.08 -25.16 5.76
C LEU A 115 19.69 -25.19 6.44
N GLN A 116 19.64 -25.46 7.74
CA GLN A 116 18.43 -25.60 8.53
C GLN A 116 17.83 -24.23 8.85
N GLU A 117 18.67 -23.23 9.12
CA GLU A 117 18.32 -21.82 9.19
C GLU A 117 17.83 -21.32 7.82
N LEU A 118 18.50 -21.68 6.73
CA LEU A 118 18.08 -21.30 5.38
C LEU A 118 16.67 -21.85 5.04
N GLN A 119 16.38 -23.11 5.37
CA GLN A 119 15.04 -23.69 5.21
C GLN A 119 13.98 -22.99 6.08
N THR A 120 14.38 -22.56 7.27
CA THR A 120 13.50 -21.80 8.17
C THR A 120 13.17 -20.43 7.60
N LEU A 121 14.16 -19.74 7.01
CA LEU A 121 13.97 -18.45 6.34
C LEU A 121 13.13 -18.58 5.07
N GLU A 122 13.31 -19.64 4.28
CA GLU A 122 12.42 -19.94 3.15
C GLU A 122 10.96 -20.10 3.62
N SER A 123 10.71 -20.86 4.69
CA SER A 123 9.37 -21.05 5.25
C SER A 123 8.74 -19.73 5.72
N GLN A 124 9.50 -18.89 6.44
CA GLN A 124 9.06 -17.57 6.86
C GLN A 124 8.78 -16.64 5.68
N PHE A 125 9.57 -16.72 4.61
CA PHE A 125 9.32 -15.96 3.38
C PHE A 125 8.03 -16.41 2.66
N TYR A 126 7.74 -17.71 2.60
CA TYR A 126 6.46 -18.21 2.06
C TYR A 126 5.26 -17.75 2.89
N GLN A 127 5.39 -17.71 4.22
CA GLN A 127 4.35 -17.17 5.09
C GLN A 127 4.14 -15.67 4.83
N LEU A 128 5.21 -14.90 4.71
CA LEU A 128 5.16 -13.48 4.37
C LEU A 128 4.43 -13.27 3.03
N ARG A 129 4.76 -14.04 1.98
CA ARG A 129 4.05 -13.97 0.69
C ARG A 129 2.55 -14.23 0.81
N ASN A 130 2.15 -15.19 1.64
CA ASN A 130 0.74 -15.48 1.90
C ASN A 130 0.05 -14.32 2.65
N GLU A 131 0.75 -13.65 3.56
CA GLU A 131 0.22 -12.47 4.26
C GLU A 131 0.10 -11.26 3.33
N VAL A 132 1.06 -11.06 2.41
CA VAL A 132 0.98 -10.04 1.35
C VAL A 132 -0.25 -10.28 0.47
N ALA A 133 -0.47 -11.51 0.02
CA ALA A 133 -1.64 -11.85 -0.81
C ALA A 133 -2.98 -11.60 -0.08
N LYS A 134 -3.04 -11.82 1.24
CA LYS A 134 -4.21 -11.49 2.06
C LYS A 134 -4.42 -9.99 2.25
N ALA A 135 -3.34 -9.21 2.28
CA ALA A 135 -3.41 -7.75 2.38
C ALA A 135 -3.91 -7.10 1.08
N ASP A 136 -3.73 -7.78 -0.06
CA ASP A 136 -4.20 -7.35 -1.39
C ASP A 136 -5.66 -7.72 -1.68
N SER A 137 -6.16 -8.82 -1.11
CA SER A 137 -7.57 -9.25 -1.20
C SER A 137 -8.53 -8.29 -0.51
#